data_AF-A0A3N4JBI1-F1
#
_entry.id   AF-A0A3N4JBI1-F1
#
_cell.length_a   1.000
_cell.length_b   1.000
_cell.length_c   1.000
_cell.angle_alpha   90.00
_cell.angle_beta   90.00
_cell.angle_gamma   90.00
#
_symmetry.space_group_name_H-M   'P 1'
#
loop_
_entity.id
_entity.type
_entity.pdbx_description
1 polymer ?
#
loop_
_entity_poly.entity_id
_entity_poly.type
_entity_poly.pdbx_seq_one_letter_code
_entity_poly.pdbx_strand_id
1 'polypeptide(L)'
;MANTQQPTTQNISQAFHNTANGYQDLRTEVDRIPNMPVFDQGTQITQILQQLLNGQQELQNGQQELWGQIRELQIGQQELQDQVGHILDHVGELQNQWVFPILVWYRSSTHSLTRQQRLPMMLYNASASNRAPLCYPAGIPVNNLPATRDDLIDFTGPQLQVAAEVLGLPALPCNALIGQRRAQIAEYIGVSV
;
A
#
# COMPACT_ATOMS: atom_id res chain seq x y z
N MET A 1 -1.07 11.53 -39.63
CA MET A 1 -0.42 11.16 -38.36
C MET A 1 0.14 9.76 -38.54
N ALA A 2 1.46 9.63 -38.72
CA ALA A 2 2.10 8.33 -38.93
C ALA A 2 2.22 7.61 -37.58
N ASN A 3 1.61 6.43 -37.48
CA ASN A 3 1.65 5.60 -36.29
C ASN A 3 3.01 4.89 -36.25
N THR A 4 4.01 5.50 -35.62
CA THR A 4 5.30 4.86 -35.36
C THR A 4 5.11 3.89 -34.20
N GLN A 5 4.78 2.64 -34.51
CA GLN A 5 4.83 1.55 -33.54
C GLN A 5 6.24 1.50 -32.93
N GLN A 6 6.31 1.55 -31.59
CA GLN A 6 7.58 1.36 -30.89
C GLN A 6 8.16 -0.02 -31.27
N PRO A 7 9.46 -0.10 -31.59
CA PRO A 7 10.09 -1.37 -31.95
C PRO A 7 10.00 -2.33 -30.76
N THR A 8 9.37 -3.49 -30.96
CA THR A 8 9.33 -4.56 -29.97
C THR A 8 10.59 -5.42 -30.06
N THR A 9 10.97 -6.07 -28.97
CA THR A 9 12.13 -6.99 -28.88
C THR A 9 12.12 -8.04 -30.00
N GLN A 10 10.93 -8.45 -30.42
CA GLN A 10 10.70 -9.43 -31.49
C GLN A 10 10.97 -8.83 -32.89
N ASN A 11 10.47 -7.62 -33.17
CA ASN A 11 10.68 -6.95 -34.44
C ASN A 11 12.15 -6.62 -34.69
N ILE A 12 12.86 -6.24 -33.61
CA ILE A 12 14.29 -5.99 -33.62
C ILE A 12 15.07 -7.29 -33.90
N SER A 13 14.75 -8.39 -33.21
CA SER A 13 15.39 -9.70 -33.42
C SER A 13 15.24 -10.21 -34.86
N GLN A 14 14.09 -9.97 -35.47
CA GLN A 14 13.78 -10.44 -36.82
C GLN A 14 14.51 -9.62 -37.89
N ALA A 15 14.62 -8.30 -37.70
CA ALA A 15 15.43 -7.44 -38.56
C ALA A 15 16.90 -7.87 -38.55
N PHE A 16 17.45 -8.17 -37.37
CA PHE A 16 18.85 -8.59 -37.24
C PHE A 16 19.15 -9.97 -37.83
N HIS A 17 18.24 -10.94 -37.71
CA HIS A 17 18.39 -12.25 -38.38
C HIS A 17 18.42 -12.11 -39.90
N ASN A 18 17.55 -11.28 -40.47
CA ASN A 18 17.49 -11.06 -41.92
C ASN A 18 18.78 -10.42 -42.45
N THR A 19 19.36 -9.48 -41.69
CA THR A 19 20.66 -8.87 -42.02
C THR A 19 21.80 -9.89 -41.96
N ALA A 20 21.86 -10.73 -40.92
CA ALA A 20 22.90 -11.76 -40.78
C ALA A 20 22.88 -12.78 -41.93
N ASN A 21 21.68 -13.19 -42.37
CA ASN A 21 21.50 -14.11 -43.49
C ASN A 21 21.98 -13.50 -44.82
N GLY A 22 21.63 -12.23 -45.09
CA GLY A 22 22.05 -11.54 -46.31
C GLY A 22 23.57 -11.43 -46.46
N TYR A 23 24.32 -11.34 -45.35
CA TYR A 23 25.79 -11.34 -45.40
C TYR A 23 26.39 -12.74 -45.66
N GLN A 24 25.75 -13.82 -45.21
CA GLN A 24 26.19 -15.18 -45.56
C GLN A 24 26.01 -15.48 -47.04
N ASP A 25 24.94 -14.97 -47.65
CA ASP A 25 24.70 -15.11 -49.08
C ASP A 25 25.80 -14.41 -49.89
N LEU A 26 26.17 -13.18 -49.50
CA LEU A 26 27.27 -12.44 -50.13
C LEU A 26 28.62 -13.16 -49.99
N ARG A 27 28.91 -13.76 -48.84
CA ARG A 27 30.12 -14.57 -48.63
C ARG A 27 30.19 -15.74 -49.62
N THR A 28 29.07 -16.45 -49.78
CA THR A 28 28.98 -17.61 -50.67
C THR A 28 29.15 -17.22 -52.16
N GLU A 29 28.75 -16.01 -52.52
CA GLU A 29 28.84 -15.49 -53.88
C GLU A 29 30.26 -15.04 -54.23
N VAL A 30 30.99 -14.45 -53.29
CA VAL A 30 32.40 -14.06 -53.45
C VAL A 30 33.32 -15.27 -53.61
N ASP A 31 33.06 -16.34 -52.85
CA ASP A 31 33.82 -17.60 -52.95
C ASP A 31 33.63 -18.32 -54.31
N ARG A 32 32.64 -17.92 -55.12
CA ARG A 32 32.30 -18.53 -56.42
C ARG A 32 32.95 -17.86 -57.64
N ILE A 33 33.69 -16.77 -57.48
CA ILE A 33 34.31 -16.06 -58.62
C ILE A 33 35.71 -16.63 -58.90
N PRO A 34 35.97 -17.28 -60.06
CA PRO A 34 37.29 -17.84 -60.36
C PRO A 34 38.24 -16.78 -60.96
N ASN A 35 39.46 -16.69 -60.40
CA ASN A 35 40.71 -16.13 -60.95
C ASN A 35 40.63 -15.17 -62.16
N MET A 36 40.76 -13.86 -61.92
CA MET A 36 41.19 -12.86 -62.91
C MET A 36 42.51 -12.20 -62.48
N PRO A 37 43.44 -11.87 -63.40
CA PRO A 37 44.73 -11.29 -63.07
C PRO A 37 44.62 -9.78 -62.80
N VAL A 38 44.54 -9.39 -61.53
CA VAL A 38 44.50 -7.99 -61.05
C VAL A 38 45.36 -7.87 -59.79
N PHE A 39 46.69 -7.81 -59.93
CA PHE A 39 47.61 -8.06 -58.81
C PHE A 39 47.68 -6.96 -57.72
N ASP A 40 47.35 -5.69 -58.01
CA ASP A 40 47.36 -4.62 -56.99
C ASP A 40 45.98 -4.31 -56.40
N GLN A 41 44.92 -4.29 -57.23
CA GLN A 41 43.56 -4.05 -56.72
C GLN A 41 42.97 -5.29 -56.04
N GLY A 42 43.36 -6.50 -56.44
CA GLY A 42 42.96 -7.73 -55.76
C GLY A 42 43.42 -7.76 -54.30
N THR A 43 44.67 -7.36 -54.05
CA THR A 43 45.26 -7.27 -52.71
C THR A 43 44.56 -6.21 -51.84
N GLN A 44 44.19 -5.06 -52.42
CA GLN A 44 43.40 -4.03 -51.73
C GLN A 44 41.99 -4.52 -51.39
N ILE A 45 41.31 -5.21 -52.31
CA ILE A 45 39.97 -5.76 -52.08
C ILE A 45 40.02 -6.81 -50.94
N THR A 46 41.02 -7.69 -50.92
CA THR A 46 41.19 -8.65 -49.82
C THR A 46 41.42 -7.96 -48.48
N GLN A 47 42.23 -6.89 -48.43
CA GLN A 47 42.45 -6.12 -47.20
C GLN A 47 41.18 -5.42 -46.71
N ILE A 48 40.40 -4.81 -47.61
CA ILE A 48 39.13 -4.16 -47.27
C ILE A 48 38.13 -5.20 -46.75
N LEU A 49 38.05 -6.37 -47.39
CA LEU A 49 37.20 -7.47 -46.92
C LEU A 49 37.63 -7.97 -45.54
N GLN A 50 38.93 -8.09 -45.29
CA GLN A 50 39.45 -8.50 -43.98
C GLN A 50 39.10 -7.48 -42.88
N GLN A 51 39.26 -6.18 -43.17
CA GLN A 51 38.89 -5.11 -42.25
C GLN A 51 37.38 -5.09 -41.96
N LEU A 52 36.56 -5.32 -42.98
CA LEU A 52 35.10 -5.39 -42.83
C LEU A 52 34.69 -6.59 -41.97
N LEU A 53 35.33 -7.75 -42.17
CA LEU A 53 35.09 -8.95 -41.35
C LEU A 53 35.51 -8.73 -39.89
N ASN A 54 36.65 -8.09 -39.65
CA ASN A 54 37.10 -7.78 -38.29
C ASN A 54 36.14 -6.80 -37.60
N GLY A 55 35.73 -5.73 -38.29
CA GLY A 55 34.74 -4.79 -37.77
C GLY A 55 33.38 -5.44 -37.50
N GLN A 56 32.97 -6.40 -38.32
CA GLN A 56 31.76 -7.18 -38.07
C GLN A 56 31.88 -8.06 -36.82
N GLN A 57 33.03 -8.70 -36.61
CA GLN A 57 33.27 -9.50 -35.42
C GLN A 57 33.28 -8.63 -34.16
N GLU A 58 33.91 -7.47 -34.19
CA GLU A 58 33.91 -6.51 -33.07
C GLU A 58 32.49 -6.04 -32.75
N LEU A 59 31.67 -5.75 -33.76
CA LEU A 59 30.26 -5.40 -33.57
C LEU A 59 29.46 -6.54 -32.94
N GLN A 60 29.67 -7.80 -33.37
CA GLN A 60 29.00 -8.96 -32.77
C GLN A 60 29.40 -9.15 -31.31
N ASN A 61 30.68 -8.97 -30.99
CA ASN A 61 31.18 -9.07 -29.62
C ASN A 61 30.57 -7.97 -28.74
N GLY A 62 30.57 -6.72 -29.21
CA GLY A 62 29.94 -5.60 -28.48
C GLY A 62 28.43 -5.79 -28.28
N GLN A 63 27.74 -6.41 -29.26
CA GLN A 63 26.33 -6.77 -29.11
C GLN A 63 26.11 -7.82 -28.01
N GLN A 64 26.95 -8.86 -27.96
CA GLN A 64 26.86 -9.88 -26.90
C GLN A 64 27.09 -9.26 -25.52
N GLU A 65 28.04 -8.34 -25.41
CA GLU A 65 28.32 -7.63 -24.17
C GLU A 65 27.12 -6.77 -23.72
N LEU A 66 26.53 -5.99 -24.63
CA LEU A 66 25.33 -5.21 -24.34
C LEU A 66 24.15 -6.09 -23.92
N TRP A 67 23.99 -7.27 -24.53
CA TRP A 67 22.98 -8.25 -24.11
C TRP A 67 23.22 -8.77 -22.70
N GLY A 68 24.49 -9.00 -22.33
CA GLY A 68 24.88 -9.35 -20.97
C GLY A 68 24.48 -8.26 -19.97
N GLN A 69 24.84 -7.02 -20.26
CA GLN A 69 24.53 -5.87 -19.41
C GLN A 69 23.02 -5.63 -19.26
N ILE A 70 22.25 -5.74 -20.34
CA ILE A 70 20.78 -5.62 -20.30
C ILE A 70 20.17 -6.71 -19.40
N ARG A 71 20.66 -7.95 -19.50
CA ARG A 71 20.20 -9.04 -18.65
C ARG A 71 20.49 -8.77 -17.17
N GLU A 72 21.69 -8.31 -16.84
CA GLU A 72 22.05 -7.96 -15.46
C GLU A 72 21.18 -6.84 -14.90
N LEU A 73 20.91 -5.80 -15.69
CA LEU A 73 20.00 -4.73 -15.30
C LEU A 73 18.57 -5.23 -15.06
N GLN A 74 18.07 -6.15 -15.89
CA GLN A 74 16.76 -6.76 -15.69
C GLN A 74 16.68 -7.58 -14.40
N ILE A 75 17.73 -8.34 -14.08
CA ILE A 75 17.83 -9.09 -12.83
C ILE A 75 17.82 -8.12 -11.64
N GLY A 76 18.67 -7.10 -11.66
CA GLY A 76 18.71 -6.09 -10.60
C GLY A 76 17.37 -5.34 -10.44
N GLN A 77 16.68 -5.07 -11.55
CA GLN A 77 15.34 -4.47 -11.50
C GLN A 77 14.33 -5.38 -10.80
N GLN A 78 14.37 -6.69 -11.06
CA GLN A 78 13.49 -7.65 -10.39
C GLN A 78 13.78 -7.73 -8.90
N GLU A 79 15.06 -7.82 -8.51
CA GLU A 79 15.46 -7.88 -7.10
C GLU A 79 15.01 -6.63 -6.33
N LEU A 80 15.11 -5.44 -6.93
CA LEU A 80 14.61 -4.21 -6.33
C LEU A 80 13.09 -4.21 -6.17
N GLN A 81 12.34 -4.74 -7.14
CA GLN A 81 10.89 -4.87 -7.03
C GLN A 81 10.50 -5.80 -5.89
N ASP A 82 11.18 -6.94 -5.75
CA ASP A 82 10.94 -7.91 -4.69
C ASP A 82 11.25 -7.30 -3.30
N GLN A 83 12.37 -6.58 -3.18
CA GLN A 83 12.74 -5.87 -1.95
C GLN A 83 11.71 -4.81 -1.56
N VAL A 84 11.23 -4.02 -2.53
CA VAL A 84 10.17 -3.03 -2.29
C VAL A 84 8.88 -3.72 -1.82
N GLY A 85 8.52 -4.87 -2.41
CA GLY A 85 7.40 -5.69 -1.97
C GLY A 85 7.53 -6.09 -0.49
N HIS A 86 8.68 -6.64 -0.10
CA HIS A 86 8.92 -7.04 1.28
C HIS A 86 8.85 -5.88 2.29
N ILE A 87 9.33 -4.69 1.91
CA ILE A 87 9.23 -3.49 2.75
C ILE A 87 7.78 -3.09 2.94
N LEU A 88 6.98 -3.10 1.87
CA LEU A 88 5.55 -2.76 1.96
C LEU A 88 4.79 -3.73 2.86
N ASP A 89 5.09 -5.03 2.78
CA ASP A 89 4.52 -6.03 3.66
C ASP A 89 4.90 -5.78 5.13
N HIS A 90 6.19 -5.54 5.42
CA HIS A 90 6.65 -5.20 6.77
C HIS A 90 5.99 -3.94 7.33
N VAL A 91 5.82 -2.91 6.50
CA VAL A 91 5.12 -1.68 6.91
C VAL A 91 3.66 -1.98 7.25
N GLY A 92 2.99 -2.82 6.45
CA GLY A 92 1.63 -3.29 6.74
C GLY A 92 1.54 -4.06 8.06
N GLU A 93 2.48 -4.97 8.31
CA GLU A 93 2.57 -5.72 9.56
C GLU A 93 2.79 -4.80 10.76
N LEU A 94 3.72 -3.84 10.68
CA LEU A 94 3.97 -2.88 11.75
C LEU A 94 2.74 -2.01 12.05
N GLN A 95 2.02 -1.58 11.01
CA GLN A 95 0.76 -0.85 11.20
C GLN A 95 -0.26 -1.70 11.96
N ASN A 96 -0.43 -2.96 11.57
CA ASN A 96 -1.38 -3.90 12.17
C ASN A 96 -1.01 -4.31 13.60
N GLN A 97 0.28 -4.54 13.86
CA GLN A 97 0.75 -5.03 15.15
C GLN A 97 0.84 -3.93 16.20
N TRP A 98 1.23 -2.71 15.82
CA TRP A 98 1.56 -1.66 16.79
C TRP A 98 0.66 -0.43 16.66
N VAL A 99 0.50 0.10 15.45
CA VAL A 99 -0.16 1.40 15.26
C VAL A 99 -1.65 1.31 15.58
N PHE A 100 -2.36 0.32 15.02
CA PHE A 100 -3.80 0.16 15.30
C PHE A 100 -4.09 -0.09 16.79
N PRO A 101 -3.42 -1.03 17.49
CA PRO A 101 -3.65 -1.25 18.92
C PRO A 101 -3.37 0.00 19.77
N ILE A 102 -2.30 0.76 19.47
CA ILE A 102 -1.98 1.99 20.20
C ILE A 102 -3.08 3.05 20.00
N LEU A 103 -3.56 3.23 18.77
CA LEU A 103 -4.64 4.17 18.47
C LEU A 103 -5.95 3.77 19.17
N VAL A 104 -6.29 2.48 19.17
CA VAL A 104 -7.47 1.96 19.88
C VAL A 104 -7.34 2.16 21.39
N TRP A 105 -6.16 1.88 21.95
CA TRP A 105 -5.87 2.10 23.36
C TRP A 105 -6.00 3.58 23.73
N TYR A 106 -5.36 4.48 22.99
CA TYR A 106 -5.40 5.92 23.25
C TYR A 106 -6.84 6.46 23.18
N ARG A 107 -7.62 6.07 22.17
CA ARG A 107 -9.04 6.44 22.07
C ARG A 107 -9.85 5.92 23.25
N SER A 108 -9.57 4.72 23.74
CA SER A 108 -10.26 4.16 24.91
C SER A 108 -9.85 4.87 26.20
N SER A 109 -8.59 5.26 26.33
CA SER A 109 -8.05 5.97 27.50
C SER A 109 -8.53 7.42 27.61
N THR A 110 -8.77 8.11 26.50
CA THR A 110 -9.30 9.49 26.55
C THR A 110 -10.78 9.55 26.94
N HIS A 111 -11.54 8.46 26.80
CA HIS A 111 -12.98 8.43 27.09
C HIS A 111 -13.32 7.71 28.41
N SER A 112 -12.37 6.98 29.01
CA SER A 112 -12.59 6.29 30.28
C SER A 112 -11.95 7.02 31.45
N LEU A 113 -12.69 7.95 32.05
CA LEU A 113 -12.34 8.39 33.41
C LEU A 113 -12.37 7.19 34.34
N THR A 114 -11.28 7.02 35.09
CA THR A 114 -11.20 5.95 36.10
C THR A 114 -12.34 6.14 37.10
N ARG A 115 -12.84 5.04 37.67
CA ARG A 115 -13.88 5.11 38.70
C ARG A 115 -13.50 6.10 39.81
N GLN A 116 -12.22 6.13 40.20
CA GLN A 116 -11.68 7.07 41.18
C GLN A 116 -11.84 8.54 40.78
N GLN A 117 -11.57 8.89 39.52
CA GLN A 117 -11.77 10.25 39.02
C GLN A 117 -13.24 10.65 38.90
N ARG A 118 -14.14 9.67 38.73
CA ARG A 118 -15.60 9.89 38.70
C ARG A 118 -16.24 9.94 40.08
N LEU A 119 -15.55 9.51 41.14
CA LEU A 119 -16.12 9.43 42.49
C LEU A 119 -16.79 10.73 42.97
N PRO A 120 -16.19 11.93 42.84
CA PRO A 120 -16.84 13.16 43.32
C PRO A 120 -18.19 13.41 42.64
N MET A 121 -18.25 13.23 41.32
CA MET A 121 -19.48 13.36 40.53
C MET A 121 -20.49 12.27 40.90
N MET A 122 -20.07 11.02 41.02
CA MET A 122 -20.95 9.90 41.39
C MET A 122 -21.57 10.10 42.77
N LEU A 123 -20.80 10.57 43.75
CA LEU A 123 -21.29 10.86 45.10
C LEU A 123 -22.30 12.00 45.10
N TYR A 124 -22.06 13.06 44.31
CA TYR A 124 -23.01 14.14 44.13
C TYR A 124 -24.32 13.60 43.52
N ASN A 125 -24.25 12.91 42.38
CA ASN A 125 -25.43 12.38 41.69
C ASN A 125 -26.21 11.34 42.52
N ALA A 126 -25.52 10.54 43.34
CA ALA A 126 -26.16 9.59 44.25
C ALA A 126 -26.95 10.29 45.35
N SER A 127 -26.42 11.38 45.89
CA SER A 127 -27.08 12.17 46.95
C SER A 127 -28.14 13.15 46.42
N ALA A 128 -28.11 13.45 45.13
CA ALA A 128 -29.06 14.33 44.47
C ALA A 128 -30.48 13.72 44.43
N SER A 129 -31.50 14.57 44.52
CA SER A 129 -32.91 14.17 44.36
C SER A 129 -33.21 13.82 42.91
N ASN A 130 -34.32 13.12 42.65
CA ASN A 130 -34.65 12.64 41.30
C ASN A 130 -34.76 13.75 40.25
N ARG A 131 -35.14 14.97 40.67
CA ARG A 131 -35.33 16.14 39.81
C ARG A 131 -34.15 17.11 39.82
N ALA A 132 -33.12 16.84 40.63
CA ALA A 132 -31.94 17.68 40.67
C ALA A 132 -31.12 17.49 39.38
N PRO A 133 -30.43 18.53 38.90
CA PRO A 133 -29.54 18.42 37.74
C PRO A 133 -28.41 17.42 37.99
N LEU A 134 -28.22 16.50 37.04
CA LEU A 134 -27.12 15.54 37.04
C LEU A 134 -25.82 16.21 36.61
N CYS A 135 -24.73 15.87 37.31
CA CYS A 135 -23.38 16.27 36.93
C CYS A 135 -22.76 15.22 35.99
N TYR A 136 -22.01 15.72 35.01
CA TYR A 136 -21.30 14.93 34.02
C TYR A 136 -19.80 15.27 34.04
N PRO A 137 -18.95 14.37 33.51
CA PRO A 137 -17.55 14.69 33.32
C PRO A 137 -17.31 15.94 32.47
N ALA A 138 -16.24 16.67 32.78
CA ALA A 138 -15.85 17.86 32.04
C ALA A 138 -15.56 17.52 30.56
N GLY A 139 -16.01 18.37 29.65
CA GLY A 139 -15.79 18.21 28.20
C GLY A 139 -16.84 17.38 27.47
N ILE A 140 -17.83 16.82 28.17
CA ILE A 140 -18.93 16.07 27.52
C ILE A 140 -20.09 17.01 27.17
N PRO A 141 -20.58 17.00 25.91
CA PRO A 141 -21.78 17.76 25.53
C PRO A 141 -23.02 17.26 26.28
N VAL A 142 -23.66 18.12 27.07
CA VAL A 142 -24.83 17.75 27.90
C VAL A 142 -26.16 17.69 27.14
N ASN A 143 -26.22 18.19 25.90
CA ASN A 143 -27.47 18.35 25.15
C ASN A 143 -28.21 17.04 24.84
N ASN A 144 -27.49 15.91 24.83
CA ASN A 144 -28.04 14.58 24.55
C ASN A 144 -27.99 13.65 25.78
N LEU A 145 -27.81 14.22 26.97
CA LEU A 145 -27.74 13.49 28.23
C LEU A 145 -28.98 13.82 29.09
N PRO A 146 -29.41 12.90 29.95
CA PRO A 146 -30.56 13.16 30.83
C PRO A 146 -30.23 14.32 31.77
N ALA A 147 -31.09 15.33 31.85
CA ALA A 147 -30.85 16.45 32.75
C ALA A 147 -31.06 16.02 34.22
N THR A 148 -31.98 15.08 34.44
CA THR A 148 -32.38 14.58 35.77
C THR A 148 -32.47 13.04 35.80
N ARG A 149 -32.66 12.45 36.99
CA ARG A 149 -32.83 11.00 37.14
C ARG A 149 -34.15 10.52 36.54
N ASP A 150 -35.21 11.32 36.67
CA ASP A 150 -36.51 11.02 36.06
C ASP A 150 -36.37 10.97 34.52
N ASP A 151 -35.62 11.90 33.92
CA ASP A 151 -35.36 11.88 32.46
C ASP A 151 -34.66 10.58 32.03
N LEU A 152 -33.71 10.07 32.81
CA LEU A 152 -33.01 8.82 32.50
C LEU A 152 -33.96 7.60 32.50
N ILE A 153 -34.99 7.63 33.35
CA ILE A 153 -36.03 6.59 33.40
C ILE A 153 -36.94 6.69 32.17
N ASP A 154 -37.23 7.90 31.70
CA ASP A 154 -38.12 8.17 30.57
C ASP A 154 -37.44 8.04 29.20
N PHE A 155 -36.10 8.05 29.13
CA PHE A 155 -35.36 7.89 27.89
C PHE A 155 -35.71 6.58 27.15
N THR A 156 -35.95 6.74 25.84
CA THR A 156 -36.18 5.64 24.89
C THR A 156 -34.88 4.92 24.51
N GLY A 157 -34.99 3.73 23.92
CA GLY A 157 -33.84 2.95 23.46
C GLY A 157 -32.83 3.75 22.59
N PRO A 158 -33.28 4.46 21.54
CA PRO A 158 -32.39 5.31 20.73
C PRO A 158 -31.72 6.42 21.54
N GLN A 159 -32.44 7.08 22.46
CA GLN A 159 -31.88 8.15 23.30
C GLN A 159 -30.82 7.61 24.26
N LEU A 160 -31.04 6.44 24.87
CA LEU A 160 -30.05 5.77 25.71
C LEU A 160 -28.81 5.36 24.91
N GLN A 161 -28.97 4.96 23.65
CA GLN A 161 -27.84 4.60 22.80
C GLN A 161 -26.99 5.84 22.46
N VAL A 162 -27.62 6.96 22.10
CA VAL A 162 -26.91 8.24 21.89
C VAL A 162 -26.22 8.69 23.17
N ALA A 163 -26.89 8.63 24.32
CA ALA A 163 -26.29 9.00 25.61
C ALA A 163 -25.09 8.12 25.95
N ALA A 164 -25.16 6.81 25.69
CA ALA A 164 -24.06 5.89 25.91
C ALA A 164 -22.85 6.16 25.00
N GLU A 165 -23.09 6.54 23.74
CA GLU A 165 -22.04 6.95 22.81
C GLU A 165 -21.35 8.24 23.25
N VAL A 166 -22.13 9.22 23.69
CA VAL A 166 -21.61 10.50 24.23
C VAL A 166 -20.78 10.28 25.49
N LEU A 167 -21.16 9.31 26.33
CA LEU A 167 -20.42 8.93 27.55
C LEU A 167 -19.26 7.94 27.29
N GLY A 168 -19.06 7.50 26.05
CA GLY A 168 -18.01 6.53 25.69
C GLY A 168 -18.18 5.15 26.33
N LEU A 169 -19.43 4.73 26.59
CA LEU A 169 -19.71 3.44 27.22
C LEU A 169 -19.53 2.28 26.24
N PRO A 170 -19.10 1.10 26.72
CA PRO A 170 -18.93 -0.06 25.85
C PRO A 170 -20.27 -0.52 25.26
N ALA A 171 -20.23 -1.01 24.03
CA ALA A 171 -21.40 -1.56 23.36
C ALA A 171 -21.95 -2.77 24.14
N LEU A 172 -23.27 -2.86 24.26
CA LEU A 172 -23.94 -4.04 24.80
C LEU A 172 -24.22 -5.05 23.67
N PRO A 173 -24.44 -6.34 24.00
CA PRO A 173 -24.85 -7.35 23.02
C PRO A 173 -26.08 -6.92 22.20
N CYS A 174 -26.21 -7.40 20.96
CA CYS A 174 -27.29 -6.99 20.04
C CYS A 174 -28.72 -7.28 20.55
N ASN A 175 -28.86 -8.13 21.57
CA ASN A 175 -30.12 -8.49 22.22
C ASN A 175 -30.31 -7.82 23.60
N ALA A 176 -29.49 -6.83 23.94
CA ALA A 176 -29.55 -6.17 25.23
C ALA A 176 -30.85 -5.41 25.42
N LEU A 177 -31.44 -5.55 26.61
CA LEU A 177 -32.68 -4.88 26.97
C LEU A 177 -32.40 -3.39 27.25
N ILE A 178 -33.39 -2.53 26.98
CA ILE A 178 -33.35 -1.09 27.29
C ILE A 178 -32.93 -0.85 28.75
N GLY A 179 -33.45 -1.67 29.68
CA GLY A 179 -33.09 -1.60 31.10
C GLY A 179 -31.61 -1.86 31.38
N GLN A 180 -30.94 -2.72 30.61
CA GLN A 180 -29.50 -2.98 30.76
C GLN A 180 -28.67 -1.77 30.33
N ARG A 181 -29.04 -1.12 29.23
CA ARG A 181 -28.39 0.12 28.79
C ARG A 181 -28.59 1.25 29.79
N ARG A 182 -29.80 1.38 30.33
CA ARG A 182 -30.12 2.36 31.37
C ARG A 182 -29.30 2.12 32.65
N ALA A 183 -29.22 0.87 33.11
CA ALA A 183 -28.42 0.49 34.26
C ALA A 183 -26.92 0.80 34.06
N GLN A 184 -26.39 0.55 32.86
CA GLN A 184 -24.99 0.87 32.53
C GLN A 184 -24.70 2.39 32.60
N ILE A 185 -25.61 3.22 32.08
CA ILE A 185 -25.50 4.68 32.18
C ILE A 185 -25.61 5.13 33.63
N ALA A 186 -26.59 4.58 34.36
CA ALA A 186 -26.84 4.90 35.76
C ALA A 186 -25.63 4.59 36.64
N GLU A 187 -25.04 3.40 36.47
CA GLU A 187 -23.82 3.00 37.15
C GLU A 187 -22.65 3.91 36.81
N TYR A 188 -22.52 4.33 35.54
CA TYR A 188 -21.42 5.19 35.11
C TYR A 188 -21.46 6.58 35.77
N ILE A 189 -22.67 7.15 35.90
CA ILE A 189 -22.86 8.50 36.47
C ILE A 189 -23.14 8.49 37.97
N GLY A 190 -23.35 7.32 38.59
CA GLY A 190 -23.56 7.16 40.03
C GLY A 190 -24.99 7.42 40.49
N VAL A 191 -26.00 7.05 39.69
CA VAL A 191 -27.41 7.11 40.08
C VAL A 191 -28.01 5.70 40.16
N SER A 192 -29.07 5.56 40.96
CA SER A 192 -29.91 4.35 40.98
C SER A 192 -31.14 4.57 40.09
N VAL A 193 -31.52 3.54 39.33
CA VAL A 193 -32.65 3.52 38.39
C VAL A 193 -33.50 2.29 38.59
#